data_AF-A0A6G0MN28-F1
#
_entry.id   AF-A0A6G0MN28-F1
#
_cell.length_a   1.000
_cell.length_b   1.000
_cell.length_c   1.000
_cell.angle_alpha   90.00
_cell.angle_beta   90.00
_cell.angle_gamma   90.00
#
_symmetry.space_group_name_H-M   'P 1'
#
loop_
_entity.id
_entity.type
_entity.pdbx_description
1 polymer ?
#
loop_
_entity_poly.entity_id
_entity_poly.type
_entity_poly.pdbx_seq_one_letter_code
_entity_poly.pdbx_strand_id
1 'polypeptide(L)'
;MYADVDRFVEECVDCASGKGRPPNPGPSPGNITPRRPFEAVPMDFVTHMPKSARGNTFLLLFQDIFPGYVMCKPMSSTTAQDVAEAYEERVFRSFGASSLIRHDQDPRFMSEVFTRFRELLGSRQRATLAHRPQAIGQQERSVQTVIRSVRAYIAEAYQSDWDDHAERLVFALNTSFDATRLETPFYLVHGWDAQGTVSAMLGPRPSSVQEKTAYEWRRKFQRDYSYALACAEDLQVQEKKMRSDVQTQKWKELTERLKTGFEKGDAVWLYIPKVQTGLSRKLAHMWHGPFRIDEVHDDFRVRLKVEGTGYRVNPWVHISRLKPRALHPKRPVEEVEVGEDDDFDTALLPEDSWEPDSGRDEYEVEKILDLRWSKRTRTSKRSKEYLIKWKNYDDPEWLPVSQLSCGALLYEFNQSAKAKARFQSMQAGDDHPRV
;
A
#
# COMPACT_ATOMS: atom_id res chain seq x y z
N MET A 1 -1.23 33.83 11.86
CA MET A 1 -1.71 32.69 12.66
C MET A 1 -1.93 31.43 11.83
N TYR A 2 -2.96 31.33 10.97
CA TYR A 2 -3.19 30.08 10.18
C TYR A 2 -2.01 29.70 9.28
N ALA A 3 -1.44 30.67 8.54
CA ALA A 3 -0.25 30.43 7.72
C ALA A 3 0.99 29.99 8.54
N ASP A 4 1.12 30.47 9.78
CA ASP A 4 2.23 30.09 10.67
C ASP A 4 2.04 28.67 11.23
N VAL A 5 0.79 28.31 11.52
CA VAL A 5 0.42 26.94 11.94
C VAL A 5 0.62 25.97 10.79
N ASP A 6 0.19 26.33 9.58
CA ASP A 6 0.41 25.51 8.39
C ASP A 6 1.90 25.30 8.13
N ARG A 7 2.70 26.36 8.19
CA ARG A 7 4.16 26.30 8.11
C ARG A 7 4.77 25.37 9.16
N PHE A 8 4.34 25.50 10.41
CA PHE A 8 4.82 24.65 11.51
C PHE A 8 4.46 23.17 11.28
N VAL A 9 3.27 22.88 10.79
CA VAL A 9 2.82 21.52 10.48
C VAL A 9 3.58 20.93 9.29
N GLU A 10 3.95 21.74 8.30
CA GLU A 10 4.75 21.33 7.14
C GLU A 10 6.22 21.03 7.50
N GLU A 11 6.81 21.80 8.42
CA GLU A 11 8.16 21.58 8.93
C GLU A 11 8.27 20.41 9.91
N CYS A 12 7.18 20.12 10.63
CA CYS A 12 7.15 19.10 11.66
C CYS A 12 7.49 17.72 11.07
N VAL A 13 8.66 17.20 11.45
CA VAL A 13 9.16 15.88 11.02
C VAL A 13 8.14 14.78 11.32
N ASP A 14 7.49 14.82 12.48
CA ASP A 14 6.49 13.81 12.88
C ASP A 14 5.25 13.86 11.96
N CYS A 15 4.77 15.06 11.62
CA CYS A 15 3.66 15.24 10.70
C CYS A 15 4.03 14.87 9.26
N ALA A 16 5.19 15.34 8.77
CA ALA A 16 5.66 15.10 7.42
C ALA A 16 5.96 13.62 7.16
N SER A 17 6.48 12.89 8.17
CA SER A 17 6.82 11.48 8.04
C SER A 17 5.63 10.52 8.22
N GLY A 18 4.62 10.95 8.98
CA GLY A 18 3.39 10.16 9.24
C GLY A 18 2.27 10.38 8.22
N LYS A 19 2.22 11.56 7.59
CA LYS A 19 1.15 11.93 6.64
C LYS A 19 1.53 11.66 5.18
N GLY A 20 0.51 11.27 4.40
CA GLY A 20 0.57 11.22 2.94
C GLY A 20 0.94 9.84 2.38
N ARG A 21 0.23 9.43 1.33
CA ARG A 21 0.66 8.34 0.44
C ARG A 21 1.63 8.93 -0.60
N PRO A 22 2.53 8.15 -1.22
CA PRO A 22 3.36 8.63 -2.31
C PRO A 22 2.44 9.28 -3.35
N PRO A 23 2.68 10.56 -3.70
CA PRO A 23 1.74 11.35 -4.48
C PRO A 23 1.61 10.86 -5.93
N ASN A 24 2.54 10.01 -6.38
CA ASN A 24 2.73 9.83 -7.80
C ASN A 24 2.82 8.34 -8.18
N PRO A 25 1.80 7.79 -8.83
CA PRO A 25 1.94 6.61 -9.66
C PRO A 25 2.48 7.16 -11.00
N GLY A 26 3.76 6.92 -11.31
CA GLY A 26 4.50 7.51 -12.46
C GLY A 26 3.84 7.27 -13.85
N PRO A 27 4.54 7.51 -14.97
CA PRO A 27 3.94 7.21 -16.28
C PRO A 27 3.52 5.74 -16.36
N SER A 28 2.33 5.46 -16.90
CA SER A 28 1.83 4.09 -17.06
C SER A 28 2.75 3.35 -18.04
N PRO A 29 3.54 2.35 -17.61
CA PRO A 29 4.22 1.49 -18.56
C PRO A 29 3.13 0.72 -19.32
N GLY A 30 3.25 0.65 -20.65
CA GLY A 30 2.22 0.10 -21.53
C GLY A 30 1.52 -1.12 -20.95
N ASN A 31 0.20 -1.03 -20.82
CA ASN A 31 -0.62 -2.12 -20.30
C ASN A 31 -0.56 -3.31 -21.26
N ILE A 32 -0.55 -4.52 -20.70
CA ILE A 32 -0.73 -5.73 -21.49
C ILE A 32 -2.17 -5.69 -22.03
N THR A 33 -2.30 -5.75 -23.35
CA THR A 33 -3.59 -5.81 -24.03
C THR A 33 -3.71 -7.19 -24.66
N PRO A 34 -4.22 -8.18 -23.92
CA PRO A 34 -4.59 -9.45 -24.53
C PRO A 34 -5.66 -9.21 -25.59
N ARG A 35 -5.71 -10.08 -26.60
CA ARG A 35 -6.65 -10.01 -27.73
C ARG A 35 -7.69 -11.13 -27.71
N ARG A 36 -7.50 -12.12 -26.83
CA ARG A 36 -8.39 -13.26 -26.71
C ARG A 36 -8.53 -13.72 -25.26
N PRO A 37 -9.64 -14.41 -24.92
CA PRO A 37 -9.79 -15.05 -23.62
C PRO A 37 -8.61 -15.97 -23.29
N PHE A 38 -8.23 -15.96 -22.01
CA PHE A 38 -7.15 -16.73 -21.37
C PHE A 38 -5.76 -16.53 -21.95
N GLU A 39 -5.53 -15.46 -22.72
CA GLU A 39 -4.18 -15.13 -23.16
C GLU A 39 -3.29 -14.70 -21.99
N ALA A 40 -3.83 -13.92 -21.05
CA ALA A 40 -3.11 -13.39 -19.89
C ALA A 40 -3.93 -13.52 -18.61
N VAL A 41 -3.50 -14.42 -17.72
CA VAL A 41 -4.18 -14.72 -16.46
C VAL A 41 -3.31 -14.32 -15.28
N PRO A 42 -3.55 -13.14 -14.70
CA PRO A 42 -3.06 -12.79 -13.39
C PRO A 42 -3.63 -13.65 -12.27
N MET A 43 -2.80 -13.91 -11.26
CA MET A 43 -3.11 -14.65 -10.04
C MET A 43 -2.72 -13.83 -8.81
N ASP A 44 -3.62 -13.74 -7.82
CA ASP A 44 -3.41 -13.02 -6.55
C ASP A 44 -3.78 -13.88 -5.34
N PHE A 45 -3.13 -13.64 -4.22
CA PHE A 45 -3.49 -14.22 -2.94
C PHE A 45 -4.20 -13.22 -2.05
N VAL A 46 -5.37 -13.61 -1.56
CA VAL A 46 -5.92 -13.03 -0.34
C VAL A 46 -5.42 -13.85 0.83
N THR A 47 -4.54 -13.24 1.63
CA THR A 47 -3.97 -13.82 2.84
C THR A 47 -4.73 -13.37 4.09
N HIS A 48 -4.50 -14.08 5.22
CA HIS A 48 -5.07 -13.76 6.53
C HIS A 48 -6.60 -13.85 6.61
N MET A 49 -7.21 -14.80 5.89
CA MET A 49 -8.62 -15.11 6.05
C MET A 49 -8.84 -15.92 7.35
N PRO A 50 -9.98 -15.77 8.03
CA PRO A 50 -10.33 -16.65 9.14
C PRO A 50 -10.39 -18.10 8.66
N LYS A 51 -10.13 -19.06 9.54
CA LYS A 51 -10.20 -20.48 9.17
C LYS A 51 -11.65 -20.83 8.82
N SER A 52 -11.88 -21.30 7.60
CA SER A 52 -13.22 -21.75 7.17
C SER A 52 -13.61 -23.08 7.82
N ALA A 53 -14.88 -23.46 7.71
CA ALA A 53 -15.37 -24.77 8.13
C ALA A 53 -14.66 -25.92 7.39
N ARG A 54 -14.25 -25.71 6.13
CA ARG A 54 -13.44 -26.65 5.34
C ARG A 54 -11.95 -26.59 5.65
N GLY A 55 -11.52 -25.73 6.56
CA GLY A 55 -10.12 -25.57 6.97
C GLY A 55 -9.27 -24.68 6.06
N ASN A 56 -9.89 -23.89 5.18
CA ASN A 56 -9.18 -22.97 4.29
C ASN A 56 -8.82 -21.67 5.02
N THR A 57 -7.66 -21.12 4.69
CA THR A 57 -7.09 -19.88 5.29
C THR A 57 -6.60 -18.88 4.24
N PHE A 58 -6.55 -19.30 2.97
CA PHE A 58 -6.14 -18.49 1.83
C PHE A 58 -7.17 -18.57 0.71
N LEU A 59 -7.31 -17.49 -0.06
CA LEU A 59 -8.09 -17.49 -1.29
C LEU A 59 -7.17 -17.13 -2.45
N LEU A 60 -6.99 -18.06 -3.38
CA LEU A 60 -6.28 -17.81 -4.63
C LEU A 60 -7.30 -17.32 -5.66
N LEU A 61 -7.05 -16.13 -6.21
CA LEU A 61 -7.89 -15.53 -7.25
C LEU A 61 -7.14 -15.57 -8.57
N PHE A 62 -7.85 -15.99 -9.62
CA PHE A 62 -7.40 -15.88 -11.00
C PHE A 62 -8.33 -14.92 -11.72
N GLN A 63 -7.80 -14.04 -12.53
CA GLN A 63 -8.62 -13.19 -13.38
C GLN A 63 -8.07 -13.22 -14.79
N ASP A 64 -8.92 -13.44 -15.78
CA ASP A 64 -8.53 -13.23 -17.17
C ASP A 64 -8.63 -11.73 -17.52
N ILE A 65 -7.53 -11.15 -18.01
CA ILE A 65 -7.47 -9.72 -18.33
C ILE A 65 -8.40 -9.39 -19.50
N PHE A 66 -8.60 -10.29 -20.46
CA PHE A 66 -9.37 -9.98 -21.66
C PHE A 66 -10.87 -9.78 -21.37
N PRO A 67 -11.67 -10.79 -20.98
CA PRO A 67 -13.09 -10.67 -20.65
C PRO A 67 -13.35 -10.17 -19.21
N GLY A 68 -12.32 -10.12 -18.35
CA GLY A 68 -12.49 -9.79 -16.93
C GLY A 68 -13.00 -10.95 -16.08
N TYR A 69 -13.07 -12.17 -16.63
CA TYR A 69 -13.60 -13.37 -15.98
C TYR A 69 -12.79 -13.73 -14.73
N VAL A 70 -13.47 -13.85 -13.59
CA VAL A 70 -12.86 -14.13 -12.28
C VAL A 70 -13.04 -15.60 -11.93
N MET A 71 -12.04 -16.21 -11.33
CA MET A 71 -12.09 -17.55 -10.74
C MET A 71 -11.46 -17.49 -9.36
N CYS A 72 -11.92 -18.34 -8.44
CA CYS A 72 -11.32 -18.44 -7.13
C CYS A 72 -11.14 -19.89 -6.69
N LYS A 73 -10.13 -20.14 -5.86
CA LYS A 73 -9.92 -21.40 -5.17
C LYS A 73 -9.57 -21.12 -3.70
N PRO A 74 -10.43 -21.52 -2.75
CA PRO A 74 -10.07 -21.57 -1.34
C PRO A 74 -8.97 -22.63 -1.11
N MET A 75 -7.98 -22.29 -0.28
CA MET A 75 -6.82 -23.16 -0.02
C MET A 75 -6.48 -23.17 1.47
N SER A 76 -6.03 -24.33 1.96
CA SER A 76 -5.49 -24.54 3.30
C SER A 76 -3.96 -24.34 3.36
N SER A 77 -3.29 -24.45 2.21
CA SER A 77 -1.85 -24.36 2.04
C SER A 77 -1.50 -23.50 0.82
N THR A 78 -0.31 -22.92 0.81
CA THR A 78 0.19 -22.08 -0.29
C THR A 78 1.55 -22.56 -0.80
N THR A 79 1.80 -23.87 -0.78
CA THR A 79 3.02 -24.39 -1.41
C THR A 79 2.93 -24.19 -2.91
N ALA A 80 4.08 -24.12 -3.57
CA ALA A 80 4.11 -23.95 -5.02
C ALA A 80 3.42 -25.09 -5.78
N GLN A 81 3.45 -26.30 -5.23
CA GLN A 81 2.74 -27.44 -5.78
C GLN A 81 1.22 -27.24 -5.68
N ASP A 82 0.70 -26.87 -4.52
CA ASP A 82 -0.74 -26.62 -4.33
C ASP A 82 -1.25 -25.53 -5.28
N VAL A 83 -0.44 -24.50 -5.53
CA VAL A 83 -0.77 -23.42 -6.46
C VAL A 83 -0.80 -23.89 -7.91
N ALA A 84 0.16 -24.72 -8.31
CA ALA A 84 0.19 -25.31 -9.64
C ALA A 84 -1.02 -26.22 -9.87
N GLU A 85 -1.37 -27.06 -8.88
CA GLU A 85 -2.57 -27.90 -8.91
C GLU A 85 -3.85 -27.07 -8.96
N ALA A 86 -3.94 -25.99 -8.18
CA ALA A 86 -5.08 -25.08 -8.21
C ALA A 86 -5.25 -24.39 -9.58
N TYR A 87 -4.15 -23.97 -10.21
CA TYR A 87 -4.18 -23.41 -11.57
C TYR A 87 -4.58 -24.46 -12.61
N GLU A 88 -4.02 -25.66 -12.51
CA GLU A 88 -4.35 -26.76 -13.41
C GLU A 88 -5.84 -27.12 -13.32
N GLU A 89 -6.36 -27.26 -12.10
CA GLU A 89 -7.76 -27.58 -11.83
C GLU A 89 -8.72 -26.48 -12.34
N ARG A 90 -8.44 -25.21 -12.04
CA ARG A 90 -9.40 -24.12 -12.28
C ARG A 90 -9.25 -23.44 -13.62
N VAL A 91 -8.03 -23.31 -14.13
CA VAL A 91 -7.76 -22.62 -15.40
C VAL A 91 -7.53 -23.63 -16.52
N PHE A 92 -6.54 -24.52 -16.37
CA PHE A 92 -6.12 -25.40 -17.48
C PHE A 92 -7.19 -26.39 -17.90
N ARG A 93 -7.83 -27.12 -16.96
CA ARG A 93 -8.88 -28.10 -17.29
C ARG A 93 -10.12 -27.47 -17.90
N SER A 94 -10.42 -26.22 -17.56
CA SER A 94 -11.64 -25.53 -18.01
C SER A 94 -11.43 -24.78 -19.33
N PHE A 95 -10.25 -24.18 -19.53
CA PHE A 95 -10.01 -23.21 -20.60
C PHE A 95 -8.73 -23.46 -21.41
N GLY A 96 -7.90 -24.41 -20.98
CA GLY A 96 -6.60 -24.70 -21.59
C GLY A 96 -5.46 -23.81 -21.07
N ALA A 97 -4.29 -23.92 -21.72
CA ALA A 97 -3.09 -23.22 -21.31
C ALA A 97 -3.11 -21.73 -21.68
N SER A 98 -2.86 -20.87 -20.70
CA SER A 98 -2.66 -19.44 -20.95
C SER A 98 -1.28 -19.13 -21.51
N SER A 99 -1.20 -18.11 -22.37
CA SER A 99 0.06 -17.69 -22.99
C SER A 99 0.95 -16.93 -22.00
N LEU A 100 0.35 -16.21 -21.05
CA LEU A 100 1.02 -15.43 -20.02
C LEU A 100 0.37 -15.65 -18.65
N ILE A 101 1.18 -16.09 -17.69
CA ILE A 101 0.81 -16.12 -16.28
C ILE A 101 1.49 -14.94 -15.59
N ARG A 102 0.70 -14.17 -14.84
CA ARG A 102 1.18 -13.00 -14.13
C ARG A 102 0.91 -13.15 -12.64
N HIS A 103 1.90 -12.88 -11.81
CA HIS A 103 1.76 -12.95 -10.36
C HIS A 103 2.70 -11.90 -9.74
N ASP A 104 2.46 -11.59 -8.47
CA ASP A 104 3.35 -10.76 -7.70
C ASP A 104 4.65 -11.49 -7.36
N GLN A 105 5.73 -10.75 -7.08
CA GLN A 105 7.05 -11.28 -6.67
C GLN A 105 7.04 -11.97 -5.30
N ASP A 106 5.95 -12.66 -4.97
CA ASP A 106 5.91 -13.53 -3.82
C ASP A 106 6.90 -14.69 -4.04
N PRO A 107 7.81 -14.95 -3.07
CA PRO A 107 8.76 -16.04 -3.14
C PRO A 107 8.12 -17.39 -3.48
N ARG A 108 6.84 -17.59 -3.12
CA ARG A 108 6.07 -18.81 -3.41
C ARG A 108 5.90 -19.08 -4.91
N PHE A 109 5.70 -18.04 -5.71
CA PHE A 109 5.56 -18.12 -7.18
C PHE A 109 6.91 -18.13 -7.92
N MET A 110 8.01 -17.86 -7.21
CA MET A 110 9.37 -17.87 -7.75
C MET A 110 10.11 -19.19 -7.49
N SER A 111 9.41 -20.21 -6.98
CA SER A 111 9.98 -21.52 -6.68
C SER A 111 10.34 -22.32 -7.93
N GLU A 112 11.23 -23.30 -7.76
CA GLU A 112 11.65 -24.20 -8.83
C GLU A 112 10.46 -25.04 -9.36
N VAL A 113 9.55 -25.46 -8.48
CA VAL A 113 8.33 -26.21 -8.85
C VAL A 113 7.47 -25.40 -9.81
N PHE A 114 7.23 -24.12 -9.50
CA PHE A 114 6.44 -23.26 -10.38
C PHE A 114 7.17 -22.94 -11.69
N THR A 115 8.50 -22.88 -11.65
CA THR A 115 9.36 -22.73 -12.82
C THR A 115 9.30 -23.95 -13.75
N ARG A 116 9.20 -25.17 -13.22
CA ARG A 116 8.99 -26.38 -14.04
C ARG A 116 7.56 -26.48 -14.57
N PHE A 117 6.58 -26.11 -13.75
CA PHE A 117 5.18 -26.09 -14.15
C PHE A 117 4.93 -25.18 -15.37
N ARG A 118 5.47 -23.96 -15.39
CA ARG A 118 5.35 -23.05 -16.54
C ARG A 118 6.04 -23.59 -17.79
N GLU A 119 7.17 -24.29 -17.64
CA GLU A 119 7.92 -24.88 -18.76
C GLU A 119 7.08 -25.98 -19.43
N LEU A 120 6.40 -26.80 -18.63
CA LEU A 120 5.46 -27.81 -19.13
C LEU A 120 4.25 -27.19 -19.85
N LEU A 121 3.72 -26.07 -19.34
CA LEU A 121 2.60 -25.36 -19.97
C LEU A 121 3.00 -24.55 -21.21
N GLY A 122 4.30 -24.34 -21.45
CA GLY A 122 4.78 -23.42 -22.50
C GLY A 122 4.42 -21.95 -22.25
N SER A 123 4.01 -21.61 -21.03
CA SER A 123 3.53 -20.27 -20.66
C SER A 123 4.69 -19.34 -20.34
N ARG A 124 4.57 -18.07 -20.76
CA ARG A 124 5.51 -17.02 -20.34
C ARG A 124 5.14 -16.56 -18.93
N GLN A 125 6.13 -16.25 -18.10
CA GLN A 125 5.93 -15.67 -16.78
C GLN A 125 6.37 -14.21 -16.80
N ARG A 126 5.55 -13.31 -16.27
CA ARG A 126 5.98 -11.95 -15.94
C ARG A 126 5.71 -11.68 -14.47
N ALA A 127 6.77 -11.72 -13.67
CA ALA A 127 6.74 -11.18 -12.33
C ALA A 127 6.61 -9.66 -12.41
N THR A 128 5.67 -9.09 -11.67
CA THR A 128 5.54 -7.64 -11.50
C THR A 128 6.68 -7.11 -10.64
N LEU A 129 7.36 -6.05 -11.10
CA LEU A 129 8.31 -5.32 -10.26
C LEU A 129 7.62 -4.93 -8.94
N ALA A 130 8.22 -5.31 -7.81
CA ALA A 130 7.71 -5.00 -6.48
C ALA A 130 7.35 -3.50 -6.38
N HIS A 131 6.12 -3.22 -5.93
CA HIS A 131 5.55 -1.86 -5.79
C HIS A 131 5.26 -1.10 -7.09
N ARG A 132 4.48 -1.70 -8.00
CA ARG A 132 3.81 -0.95 -9.07
C ARG A 132 2.28 -1.13 -9.04
N PRO A 133 1.54 -0.32 -8.24
CA PRO A 133 0.08 -0.41 -8.13
C PRO A 133 -0.65 -0.26 -9.48
N GLN A 134 -0.08 0.53 -10.40
CA GLN A 134 -0.69 0.81 -11.71
C GLN A 134 -0.86 -0.43 -12.57
N ALA A 135 0.13 -1.33 -12.53
CA ALA A 135 0.12 -2.49 -13.39
C ALA A 135 -0.85 -3.57 -12.86
N ILE A 136 -1.19 -3.53 -11.56
CA ILE A 136 -2.01 -4.53 -10.84
C ILE A 136 -3.45 -4.02 -10.63
N GLY A 137 -3.75 -2.76 -10.96
CA GLY A 137 -5.02 -2.12 -10.59
C GLY A 137 -6.31 -2.79 -11.09
N GLN A 138 -6.31 -3.56 -12.18
CA GLN A 138 -7.48 -4.34 -12.59
C GLN A 138 -7.71 -5.55 -11.66
N GLN A 139 -6.64 -6.22 -11.28
CA GLN A 139 -6.65 -7.36 -10.38
C GLN A 139 -6.97 -6.93 -8.95
N GLU A 140 -6.32 -5.87 -8.44
CA GLU A 140 -6.61 -5.31 -7.10
C GLU A 140 -8.09 -4.91 -6.96
N ARG A 141 -8.68 -4.27 -7.97
CA ARG A 141 -10.10 -3.92 -7.96
C ARG A 141 -10.99 -5.16 -7.90
N SER A 142 -10.64 -6.20 -8.65
CA SER A 142 -11.41 -7.43 -8.69
C SER A 142 -11.32 -8.17 -7.36
N VAL A 143 -10.13 -8.23 -6.74
CA VAL A 143 -9.94 -8.73 -5.37
C VAL A 143 -10.80 -7.95 -4.38
N GLN A 144 -10.78 -6.61 -4.43
CA GLN A 144 -11.62 -5.78 -3.57
C GLN A 144 -13.11 -6.04 -3.77
N THR A 145 -13.57 -6.19 -5.00
CA THR A 145 -14.97 -6.50 -5.32
C THR A 145 -15.37 -7.86 -4.77
N VAL A 146 -14.54 -8.89 -4.96
CA VAL A 146 -14.78 -10.24 -4.41
C VAL A 146 -14.86 -10.17 -2.89
N ILE A 147 -13.88 -9.57 -2.23
CA ILE A 147 -13.85 -9.51 -0.76
C ILE A 147 -14.98 -8.67 -0.17
N ARG A 148 -15.35 -7.55 -0.83
CA ARG A 148 -16.50 -6.76 -0.41
C ARG A 148 -17.80 -7.55 -0.56
N SER A 149 -17.94 -8.31 -1.63
CA SER A 149 -19.11 -9.16 -1.87
C SER A 149 -19.16 -10.27 -0.82
N VAL A 150 -18.08 -11.04 -0.63
CA VAL A 150 -18.01 -12.09 0.40
C VAL A 150 -18.37 -11.53 1.77
N ARG A 151 -17.80 -10.38 2.15
CA ARG A 151 -18.11 -9.72 3.43
C ARG A 151 -19.61 -9.41 3.62
N ALA A 152 -20.33 -9.11 2.56
CA ALA A 152 -21.76 -8.79 2.63
C ALA A 152 -22.64 -10.04 2.82
N TYR A 153 -22.16 -11.22 2.44
CA TYR A 153 -22.92 -12.47 2.48
C TYR A 153 -22.53 -13.44 3.61
N ILE A 154 -21.42 -13.16 4.32
CA ILE A 154 -21.05 -13.92 5.52
C ILE A 154 -22.21 -13.86 6.52
N ALA A 155 -22.75 -15.03 6.85
CA ALA A 155 -23.84 -15.16 7.80
C ALA A 155 -23.33 -15.62 9.18
N GLU A 156 -22.23 -16.39 9.20
CA GLU A 156 -21.68 -16.96 10.43
C GLU A 156 -20.94 -15.92 11.28
N ALA A 157 -21.15 -15.95 12.60
CA ALA A 157 -20.51 -15.03 13.54
C ALA A 157 -18.97 -15.16 13.55
N TYR A 158 -18.47 -16.39 13.35
CA TYR A 158 -17.04 -16.69 13.23
C TYR A 158 -16.52 -16.60 11.79
N GLN A 159 -17.37 -16.19 10.84
CA GLN A 159 -17.03 -16.02 9.43
C GLN A 159 -16.54 -17.30 8.76
N SER A 160 -16.91 -18.48 9.27
CA SER A 160 -16.40 -19.77 8.80
C SER A 160 -16.95 -20.23 7.46
N ASP A 161 -17.99 -19.57 6.95
CA ASP A 161 -18.70 -19.84 5.69
C ASP A 161 -18.15 -19.03 4.50
N TRP A 162 -17.10 -18.23 4.70
CA TRP A 162 -16.58 -17.31 3.68
C TRP A 162 -16.17 -18.01 2.38
N ASP A 163 -15.69 -19.25 2.46
CA ASP A 163 -15.14 -19.98 1.32
C ASP A 163 -16.22 -20.55 0.39
N ASP A 164 -17.34 -20.99 0.94
CA ASP A 164 -18.54 -21.40 0.18
C ASP A 164 -19.16 -20.17 -0.52
N HIS A 165 -19.28 -19.04 0.18
CA HIS A 165 -19.75 -17.79 -0.43
C HIS A 165 -18.82 -17.28 -1.52
N ALA A 166 -17.51 -17.37 -1.33
CA ALA A 166 -16.53 -16.94 -2.34
C ALA A 166 -16.73 -17.68 -3.66
N GLU A 167 -16.88 -19.01 -3.63
CA GLU A 167 -17.09 -19.82 -4.83
C GLU A 167 -18.43 -19.50 -5.52
N ARG A 168 -19.51 -19.28 -4.76
CA ARG A 168 -20.83 -18.92 -5.31
C ARG A 168 -20.85 -17.52 -5.92
N LEU A 169 -20.21 -16.56 -5.25
CA LEU A 169 -20.19 -15.16 -5.68
C LEU A 169 -19.40 -14.96 -6.97
N VAL A 170 -18.40 -15.79 -7.24
CA VAL A 170 -17.67 -15.74 -8.52
C VAL A 170 -18.63 -15.95 -9.71
N PHE A 171 -19.58 -16.89 -9.61
CA PHE A 171 -20.58 -17.08 -10.66
C PHE A 171 -21.47 -15.84 -10.84
N ALA A 172 -21.92 -15.23 -9.74
CA ALA A 172 -22.70 -14.00 -9.78
C ALA A 172 -21.90 -12.82 -10.40
N LEU A 173 -20.61 -12.70 -10.10
CA LEU A 173 -19.74 -11.68 -10.67
C LEU A 173 -19.52 -11.88 -12.17
N ASN A 174 -19.31 -13.11 -12.61
CA ASN A 174 -19.09 -13.41 -14.03
C ASN A 174 -20.36 -13.26 -14.89
N THR A 175 -21.54 -13.40 -14.28
CA THR A 175 -22.83 -13.20 -14.95
C THR A 175 -23.36 -11.77 -14.83
N SER A 176 -22.67 -10.92 -14.07
CA SER A 176 -22.98 -9.49 -13.97
C SER A 176 -22.43 -8.72 -15.16
N PHE A 177 -23.12 -7.66 -15.56
CA PHE A 177 -22.74 -6.80 -16.67
C PHE A 177 -21.45 -6.00 -16.35
N ASP A 178 -20.43 -6.10 -17.21
CA ASP A 178 -19.21 -5.31 -17.10
C ASP A 178 -19.31 -4.05 -17.97
N ALA A 179 -19.43 -2.90 -17.32
CA ALA A 179 -19.50 -1.60 -17.98
C ALA A 179 -18.26 -1.25 -18.83
N THR A 180 -17.10 -1.87 -18.58
CA THR A 180 -15.88 -1.64 -19.37
C THR A 180 -15.96 -2.28 -20.75
N ARG A 181 -16.64 -3.43 -20.85
CA ARG A 181 -16.72 -4.26 -22.07
C ARG A 181 -18.10 -4.24 -22.69
N LEU A 182 -19.06 -3.65 -21.98
CA LEU A 182 -20.47 -3.62 -22.32
C LEU A 182 -21.07 -5.01 -22.54
N GLU A 183 -20.54 -6.01 -21.82
CA GLU A 183 -20.96 -7.40 -21.93
C GLU A 183 -20.67 -8.16 -20.63
N THR A 184 -21.26 -9.34 -20.45
CA THR A 184 -20.94 -10.19 -19.29
C THR A 184 -19.63 -10.97 -19.50
N PRO A 185 -18.75 -11.08 -18.48
CA PRO A 185 -17.56 -11.91 -18.59
C PRO A 185 -17.87 -13.37 -18.95
N PHE A 186 -19.00 -13.91 -18.48
CA PHE A 186 -19.46 -15.26 -18.82
C PHE A 186 -19.74 -15.40 -20.32
N TYR A 187 -20.49 -14.47 -20.91
CA TYR A 187 -20.76 -14.48 -22.35
C TYR A 187 -19.46 -14.34 -23.16
N LEU A 188 -18.54 -13.46 -22.75
CA LEU A 188 -17.26 -13.29 -23.45
C LEU A 188 -16.31 -14.49 -23.38
N VAL A 189 -16.55 -15.44 -22.48
CA VAL A 189 -15.76 -16.68 -22.39
C VAL A 189 -16.49 -17.86 -23.06
N HIS A 190 -17.80 -17.97 -22.87
CA HIS A 190 -18.57 -19.12 -23.31
C HIS A 190 -19.31 -18.90 -24.62
N GLY A 191 -19.60 -17.65 -24.98
CA GLY A 191 -20.37 -17.23 -26.16
C GLY A 191 -21.89 -17.42 -26.03
N TRP A 192 -22.37 -17.82 -24.86
CA TRP A 192 -23.79 -17.92 -24.53
C TRP A 192 -24.05 -17.37 -23.13
N ASP A 193 -25.28 -16.94 -22.88
CA ASP A 193 -25.68 -16.43 -21.58
C ASP A 193 -25.88 -17.56 -20.57
N ALA A 194 -25.43 -17.34 -19.34
CA ALA A 194 -25.74 -18.25 -18.24
C ALA A 194 -27.25 -18.27 -17.98
N GLN A 195 -27.83 -19.46 -17.90
CA GLN A 195 -29.20 -19.66 -17.44
C GLN A 195 -29.26 -19.45 -15.93
N GLY A 196 -29.53 -18.22 -15.49
CA GLY A 196 -29.80 -17.93 -14.09
C GLY A 196 -31.11 -18.59 -13.63
N THR A 197 -31.31 -18.73 -12.31
CA THR A 197 -32.51 -19.35 -11.73
C THR A 197 -33.81 -18.76 -12.26
N VAL A 198 -33.87 -17.42 -12.40
CA VAL A 198 -35.03 -16.72 -12.97
C VAL A 198 -35.22 -17.05 -14.45
N SER A 199 -34.13 -17.11 -15.23
CA SER A 199 -34.23 -17.45 -16.66
C SER A 199 -34.69 -18.89 -16.87
N ALA A 200 -34.25 -19.82 -16.02
CA ALA A 200 -34.69 -21.20 -16.06
C ALA A 200 -36.18 -21.34 -15.71
N MET A 201 -36.69 -20.53 -14.78
CA MET A 201 -38.11 -20.49 -14.40
C MET A 201 -39.01 -19.90 -15.49
N LEU A 202 -38.52 -18.90 -16.23
CA LEU A 202 -39.30 -18.20 -17.28
C LEU A 202 -39.38 -18.99 -18.60
N GLY A 203 -38.65 -20.11 -18.71
CA GLY A 203 -38.64 -20.95 -19.91
C GLY A 203 -37.79 -20.37 -21.05
N PRO A 204 -37.73 -21.08 -22.20
CA PRO A 204 -36.92 -20.67 -23.33
C PRO A 204 -37.41 -19.34 -23.91
N ARG A 205 -36.47 -18.43 -24.20
CA ARG A 205 -36.79 -17.20 -24.93
C ARG A 205 -37.32 -17.56 -26.32
N PRO A 206 -38.44 -16.98 -26.78
CA PRO A 206 -38.94 -17.19 -28.13
C PRO A 206 -37.87 -16.78 -29.14
N SER A 207 -37.41 -17.73 -29.96
CA SER A 207 -36.51 -17.47 -31.09
C SER A 207 -37.32 -17.56 -32.38
N SER A 208 -37.19 -16.55 -33.26
CA SER A 208 -37.76 -16.59 -34.61
C SER A 208 -37.02 -17.53 -35.56
N VAL A 209 -35.87 -18.05 -35.14
CA VAL A 209 -34.99 -18.90 -35.96
C VAL A 209 -34.96 -20.31 -35.36
N GLN A 210 -35.43 -21.29 -36.12
CA GLN A 210 -35.25 -22.71 -35.81
C GLN A 210 -33.89 -23.18 -36.31
N GLU A 211 -32.97 -23.50 -35.40
CA GLU A 211 -31.69 -24.13 -35.71
C GLU A 211 -31.93 -25.64 -35.85
N LYS A 212 -31.78 -26.18 -37.07
CA LYS A 212 -32.14 -27.59 -37.35
C LYS A 212 -30.95 -28.53 -37.19
N THR A 213 -29.73 -28.00 -37.28
CA THR A 213 -28.50 -28.79 -37.18
C THR A 213 -27.46 -28.12 -36.27
N ALA A 214 -26.58 -28.96 -35.67
CA ALA A 214 -25.45 -28.48 -34.89
C ALA A 214 -24.48 -27.58 -35.71
N TYR A 215 -24.42 -27.78 -37.03
CA TYR A 215 -23.61 -26.96 -37.93
C TYR A 215 -24.17 -25.55 -38.11
N GLU A 216 -25.49 -25.41 -38.27
CA GLU A 216 -26.16 -24.11 -38.32
C GLU A 216 -26.00 -23.34 -37.01
N TRP A 217 -26.20 -24.05 -35.88
CA TRP A 217 -25.96 -23.49 -34.54
C TRP A 217 -24.53 -22.98 -34.40
N ARG A 218 -23.53 -23.82 -34.73
CA ARG A 218 -22.11 -23.45 -34.63
C ARG A 218 -21.75 -22.25 -35.49
N ARG A 219 -22.24 -22.16 -36.73
CA ARG A 219 -21.93 -21.03 -37.62
C ARG A 219 -22.50 -19.71 -37.10
N LYS A 220 -23.76 -19.72 -36.67
CA LYS A 220 -24.39 -18.54 -36.07
C LYS A 220 -23.68 -18.14 -34.78
N PHE A 221 -23.45 -19.10 -33.89
CA PHE A 221 -22.71 -18.92 -32.65
C PHE A 221 -21.33 -18.30 -32.89
N GLN A 222 -20.53 -18.86 -33.80
CA GLN A 222 -19.18 -18.35 -34.08
C GLN A 222 -19.19 -16.93 -34.65
N ARG A 223 -20.19 -16.59 -35.47
CA ARG A 223 -20.34 -15.24 -36.04
C ARG A 223 -20.71 -14.23 -34.95
N ASP A 224 -21.71 -14.55 -34.13
CA ASP A 224 -22.19 -13.63 -33.10
C ASP A 224 -21.12 -13.47 -32.00
N TYR A 225 -20.45 -14.56 -31.63
CA TYR A 225 -19.33 -14.56 -30.68
C TYR A 225 -18.10 -13.81 -31.20
N SER A 226 -17.72 -13.97 -32.47
CA SER A 226 -16.58 -13.23 -33.03
C SER A 226 -16.83 -11.72 -33.09
N TYR A 227 -18.07 -11.32 -33.37
CA TYR A 227 -18.47 -9.91 -33.32
C TYR A 227 -18.37 -9.35 -31.89
N ALA A 228 -18.86 -10.08 -30.89
CA ALA A 228 -18.77 -9.66 -29.49
C ALA A 228 -17.31 -9.55 -29.01
N LEU A 229 -16.45 -10.50 -29.37
CA LEU A 229 -15.03 -10.44 -29.05
C LEU A 229 -14.33 -9.23 -29.69
N ALA A 230 -14.63 -8.93 -30.95
CA ALA A 230 -14.08 -7.76 -31.63
C ALA A 230 -14.51 -6.45 -30.94
N CYS A 231 -15.80 -6.33 -30.60
CA CYS A 231 -16.30 -5.17 -29.85
C CYS A 231 -15.63 -5.03 -28.49
N ALA A 232 -15.45 -6.14 -27.76
CA ALA A 232 -14.79 -6.14 -26.45
C ALA A 232 -13.30 -5.76 -26.55
N GLU A 233 -12.60 -6.19 -27.60
CA GLU A 233 -11.21 -5.78 -27.87
C GLU A 233 -11.12 -4.26 -28.10
N ASP A 234 -11.96 -3.72 -28.98
CA ASP A 234 -11.99 -2.28 -29.28
C ASP A 234 -12.29 -1.44 -28.04
N LEU A 235 -13.33 -1.82 -27.28
CA LEU A 235 -13.70 -1.14 -26.03
C LEU A 235 -12.57 -1.21 -25.00
N GLN A 236 -11.91 -2.37 -24.86
CA GLN A 236 -10.79 -2.50 -23.93
C GLN A 236 -9.61 -1.61 -24.31
N VAL A 237 -9.28 -1.53 -25.60
CA VAL A 237 -8.22 -0.65 -26.12
C VAL A 237 -8.56 0.81 -25.86
N GLN A 238 -9.80 1.23 -26.16
CA GLN A 238 -10.28 2.59 -25.93
C GLN A 238 -10.23 2.97 -24.43
N GLU A 239 -10.76 2.12 -23.55
CA GLU A 239 -10.74 2.33 -22.09
C GLU A 239 -9.31 2.40 -21.54
N LYS A 240 -8.42 1.51 -21.98
CA LYS A 240 -7.01 1.54 -21.55
C LYS A 240 -6.32 2.81 -22.03
N LYS A 241 -6.59 3.25 -23.27
CA LYS A 241 -6.06 4.50 -23.83
C LYS A 241 -6.57 5.70 -23.06
N MET A 242 -7.89 5.83 -22.87
CA MET A 242 -8.52 6.88 -22.07
C MET A 242 -7.94 6.96 -20.65
N ARG A 243 -7.80 5.81 -19.96
CA ARG A 243 -7.19 5.76 -18.62
C ARG A 243 -5.72 6.17 -18.63
N SER A 244 -4.97 5.74 -19.64
CA SER A 244 -3.58 6.14 -19.82
C SER A 244 -3.47 7.65 -20.06
N ASP A 245 -4.34 8.22 -20.89
CA ASP A 245 -4.36 9.64 -21.23
C ASP A 245 -4.74 10.49 -20.01
N VAL A 246 -5.79 10.12 -19.27
CA VAL A 246 -6.18 10.78 -18.01
C VAL A 246 -5.06 10.67 -16.97
N GLN A 247 -4.42 9.52 -16.84
CA GLN A 247 -3.29 9.34 -15.93
C GLN A 247 -2.09 10.19 -16.38
N THR A 248 -1.85 10.29 -17.68
CA THR A 248 -0.75 11.10 -18.25
C THR A 248 -1.04 12.58 -18.09
N GLN A 249 -2.28 13.03 -18.21
CA GLN A 249 -2.70 14.40 -17.92
C GLN A 249 -2.53 14.74 -16.44
N LYS A 250 -3.07 13.90 -15.53
CA LYS A 250 -2.83 14.05 -14.09
C LYS A 250 -1.34 14.06 -13.77
N TRP A 251 -0.59 13.16 -14.40
CA TRP A 251 0.86 13.10 -14.22
C TRP A 251 1.53 14.36 -14.75
N LYS A 252 1.15 14.92 -15.90
CA LYS A 252 1.68 16.21 -16.41
C LYS A 252 1.37 17.36 -15.47
N GLU A 253 0.12 17.50 -15.03
CA GLU A 253 -0.30 18.53 -14.05
C GLU A 253 0.44 18.41 -12.72
N LEU A 254 0.60 17.18 -12.22
CA LEU A 254 1.35 16.89 -11.01
C LEU A 254 2.85 17.09 -11.22
N THR A 255 3.39 16.80 -12.40
CA THR A 255 4.81 16.94 -12.73
C THR A 255 5.20 18.41 -12.88
N GLU A 256 4.37 19.25 -13.50
CA GLU A 256 4.61 20.70 -13.51
C GLU A 256 4.59 21.28 -12.09
N ARG A 257 3.72 20.76 -11.21
CA ARG A 257 3.71 21.11 -9.77
C ARG A 257 4.84 20.48 -8.95
N LEU A 258 5.40 19.35 -9.40
CA LEU A 258 6.46 18.62 -8.70
C LEU A 258 7.84 19.01 -9.21
N LYS A 259 8.04 19.54 -10.43
CA LYS A 259 9.35 20.00 -10.91
C LYS A 259 9.98 21.03 -9.97
N THR A 260 9.15 21.82 -9.29
CA THR A 260 9.60 22.73 -8.23
C THR A 260 10.06 21.92 -7.00
N GLY A 261 11.37 21.90 -6.74
CA GLY A 261 11.97 21.29 -5.53
C GLY A 261 12.59 19.89 -5.69
N PHE A 262 12.96 19.48 -6.91
CA PHE A 262 13.81 18.30 -7.15
C PHE A 262 15.06 18.62 -8.00
N GLU A 263 15.66 19.77 -7.74
CA GLU A 263 16.95 20.12 -8.33
C GLU A 263 18.09 19.46 -7.55
N LYS A 264 19.28 19.43 -8.15
CA LYS A 264 20.49 18.94 -7.49
C LYS A 264 20.73 19.76 -6.21
N GLY A 265 20.79 19.10 -5.06
CA GLY A 265 20.97 19.71 -3.75
C GLY A 265 19.71 19.77 -2.88
N ASP A 266 18.52 19.57 -3.45
CA ASP A 266 17.26 19.65 -2.69
C ASP A 266 17.12 18.53 -1.65
N ALA A 267 16.49 18.89 -0.52
CA ALA A 267 16.20 17.96 0.56
C ALA A 267 14.84 17.27 0.31
N VAL A 268 14.85 15.93 0.30
CA VAL A 268 13.67 15.12 -0.01
C VAL A 268 13.43 14.02 1.02
N TRP A 269 12.17 13.64 1.17
CA TRP A 269 11.74 12.44 1.89
C TRP A 269 11.58 11.28 0.91
N LEU A 270 12.01 10.08 1.31
CA LEU A 270 11.93 8.82 0.58
C LEU A 270 10.83 7.92 1.17
N TYR A 271 9.91 7.47 0.33
CA TYR A 271 8.86 6.53 0.73
C TYR A 271 9.37 5.08 0.75
N ILE A 272 9.29 4.44 1.92
CA ILE A 272 9.67 3.04 2.15
C ILE A 272 8.52 2.36 2.92
N PRO A 273 7.65 1.58 2.24
CA PRO A 273 6.50 0.94 2.90
C PRO A 273 6.86 -0.45 3.45
N LYS A 274 8.03 -0.57 4.09
CA LYS A 274 8.45 -1.79 4.80
C LYS A 274 8.47 -1.50 6.29
N VAL A 275 7.96 -2.43 7.08
CA VAL A 275 7.89 -2.34 8.54
C VAL A 275 8.40 -3.66 9.11
N GLN A 276 9.22 -3.62 10.16
CA GLN A 276 9.73 -4.81 10.82
C GLN A 276 8.60 -5.74 11.28
N THR A 277 8.84 -7.05 11.16
CA THR A 277 7.97 -8.12 11.60
C THR A 277 7.66 -7.95 13.10
N GLY A 278 6.37 -7.76 13.45
CA GLY A 278 5.90 -7.50 14.81
C GLY A 278 5.39 -6.07 15.06
N LEU A 279 5.69 -5.11 14.17
CA LEU A 279 5.16 -3.75 14.21
C LEU A 279 4.00 -3.58 13.23
N SER A 280 2.96 -2.83 13.63
CA SER A 280 1.77 -2.61 12.81
C SER A 280 2.04 -1.59 11.70
N ARG A 281 1.82 -2.00 10.44
CA ARG A 281 1.90 -1.12 9.26
C ARG A 281 0.95 0.09 9.35
N LYS A 282 -0.14 0.00 10.12
CA LYS A 282 -1.09 1.11 10.30
C LYS A 282 -0.53 2.24 11.17
N LEU A 283 0.47 1.97 12.00
CA LEU A 283 1.04 2.92 12.96
C LEU A 283 2.47 3.36 12.59
N ALA A 284 3.05 2.78 11.53
CA ALA A 284 4.40 3.07 11.11
C ALA A 284 4.46 4.33 10.22
N HIS A 285 5.51 5.12 10.40
CA HIS A 285 5.86 6.21 9.49
C HIS A 285 6.49 5.60 8.23
N MET A 286 5.99 5.97 7.06
CA MET A 286 6.42 5.37 5.77
C MET A 286 7.36 6.27 4.97
N TRP A 287 7.56 7.52 5.41
CA TRP A 287 8.47 8.48 4.79
C TRP A 287 9.72 8.64 5.65
N HIS A 288 10.88 8.50 5.02
CA HIS A 288 12.20 8.50 5.65
C HIS A 288 13.09 9.57 5.03
N GLY A 289 14.07 10.06 5.77
CA GLY A 289 14.92 11.16 5.33
C GLY A 289 15.20 12.12 6.48
N PRO A 290 15.73 13.32 6.19
CA PRO A 290 15.90 13.92 4.86
C PRO A 290 17.10 13.33 4.08
N PHE A 291 16.90 13.05 2.80
CA PHE A 291 17.98 12.77 1.85
C PHE A 291 18.24 14.00 0.97
N ARG A 292 19.43 14.10 0.38
CA ARG A 292 19.75 15.13 -0.62
C ARG A 292 19.88 14.52 -2.00
N ILE A 293 19.37 15.23 -3.01
CA ILE A 293 19.54 14.85 -4.42
C ILE A 293 20.95 15.18 -4.87
N ASP A 294 21.64 14.21 -5.44
CA ASP A 294 23.02 14.35 -5.93
C ASP A 294 23.07 14.50 -7.45
N GLU A 295 22.29 13.72 -8.18
CA GLU A 295 22.15 13.80 -9.64
C GLU A 295 20.70 13.55 -10.07
N VAL A 296 20.23 14.32 -11.04
CA VAL A 296 18.93 14.18 -11.69
C VAL A 296 19.17 13.71 -13.13
N HIS A 297 18.51 12.63 -13.56
CA HIS A 297 18.58 12.14 -14.94
C HIS A 297 17.22 12.34 -15.63
N ASP A 298 17.23 12.54 -16.96
CA ASP A 298 16.06 12.88 -17.79
C ASP A 298 14.90 11.87 -17.71
N ASP A 299 15.15 10.64 -17.24
CA ASP A 299 14.17 9.55 -17.12
C ASP A 299 13.52 9.47 -15.72
N PHE A 300 13.40 10.60 -15.00
CA PHE A 300 12.73 10.68 -13.69
C PHE A 300 13.37 9.80 -12.61
N ARG A 301 14.66 9.48 -12.79
CA ARG A 301 15.51 8.80 -11.82
C ARG A 301 16.45 9.81 -11.18
N VAL A 302 16.49 9.79 -9.86
CA VAL A 302 17.32 10.66 -9.05
C VAL A 302 18.24 9.80 -8.19
N ARG A 303 19.51 10.20 -8.16
CA ARG A 303 20.49 9.61 -7.24
C ARG A 303 20.44 10.36 -5.92
N LEU A 304 20.10 9.67 -4.84
CA LEU A 304 20.14 10.19 -3.49
C LEU A 304 21.53 10.02 -2.88
N LYS A 305 21.96 11.01 -2.10
CA LYS A 305 23.15 10.89 -1.25
C LYS A 305 22.82 10.05 -0.02
N VAL A 306 23.16 8.76 -0.07
CA VAL A 306 22.88 7.78 1.00
C VAL A 306 24.06 7.61 1.96
N GLU A 307 25.28 7.94 1.52
CA GLU A 307 26.51 7.85 2.32
C GLU A 307 26.43 8.70 3.60
N GLY A 308 26.69 8.07 4.75
CA GLY A 308 26.67 8.73 6.07
C GLY A 308 25.29 8.83 6.74
N THR A 309 24.20 8.42 6.09
CA THR A 309 22.83 8.50 6.65
C THR A 309 22.41 7.26 7.46
N GLY A 310 23.20 6.17 7.39
CA GLY A 310 22.90 4.88 8.03
C GLY A 310 21.86 4.02 7.28
N TYR A 311 21.20 4.55 6.25
CA TYR A 311 20.24 3.81 5.45
C TYR A 311 20.94 2.92 4.41
N ARG A 312 20.49 1.67 4.24
CA ARG A 312 20.97 0.72 3.20
C ARG A 312 19.97 0.62 2.05
N VAL A 313 19.66 1.76 1.43
CA VAL A 313 18.72 1.84 0.30
C VAL A 313 19.46 1.99 -1.02
N ASN A 314 18.89 1.46 -2.11
CA ASN A 314 19.43 1.72 -3.44
C ASN A 314 19.46 3.24 -3.69
N PRO A 315 20.63 3.84 -4.01
CA PRO A 315 20.75 5.28 -4.21
C PRO A 315 19.94 5.78 -5.41
N TRP A 316 19.63 4.92 -6.37
CA TRP A 316 18.76 5.26 -7.50
C TRP A 316 17.28 5.07 -7.15
N VAL A 317 16.55 6.17 -7.10
CA VAL A 317 15.13 6.19 -6.77
C VAL A 317 14.37 6.99 -7.82
N HIS A 318 13.17 6.52 -8.15
CA HIS A 318 12.25 7.27 -9.03
C HIS A 318 11.61 8.44 -8.26
N ILE A 319 11.45 9.61 -8.90
CA ILE A 319 10.89 10.84 -8.30
C ILE A 319 9.54 10.59 -7.62
N SER A 320 8.78 9.61 -8.13
CA SER A 320 7.46 9.27 -7.60
C SER A 320 7.44 8.70 -6.17
N ARG A 321 8.59 8.23 -5.68
CA ARG A 321 8.78 7.78 -4.29
C ARG A 321 9.35 8.88 -3.40
N LEU A 322 9.53 10.08 -3.93
CA LEU A 322 10.09 11.21 -3.22
C LEU A 322 9.03 12.27 -2.95
N LYS A 323 9.25 13.05 -1.89
CA LYS A 323 8.46 14.23 -1.55
C LYS A 323 9.43 15.36 -1.17
N PRO A 324 9.27 16.60 -1.68
CA PRO A 324 10.14 17.70 -1.30
C PRO A 324 9.96 18.02 0.18
N ARG A 325 11.05 18.41 0.84
CA ARG A 325 10.99 18.93 2.20
C ARG A 325 10.72 20.43 2.14
N ALA A 326 9.64 20.87 2.79
CA ALA A 326 9.46 22.30 3.07
C ALA A 326 10.60 22.76 3.97
N LEU A 327 11.47 23.63 3.44
CA LEU A 327 12.46 24.37 4.19
C LEU A 327 12.03 25.83 4.14
N HIS A 328 11.34 26.31 5.17
CA HIS A 328 11.22 27.75 5.35
C HIS A 328 12.46 28.24 6.11
N PRO A 329 12.93 29.47 5.84
CA PRO A 329 14.03 30.03 6.61
C PRO A 329 13.68 29.98 8.10
N LYS A 330 14.69 29.63 8.92
CA LYS A 330 14.56 29.55 10.38
C LYS A 330 13.86 30.79 10.94
N ARG A 331 13.16 30.63 12.06
CA ARG A 331 12.66 31.71 12.93
C ARG A 331 13.66 32.88 12.92
N PRO A 332 13.24 34.13 12.71
CA PRO A 332 14.15 35.28 12.82
C PRO A 332 14.93 35.17 14.12
N VAL A 333 16.25 35.33 14.03
CA VAL A 333 17.18 35.31 15.18
C VAL A 333 17.29 36.70 15.80
N GLU A 334 16.56 37.69 15.27
CA GLU A 334 16.47 39.01 15.88
C GLU A 334 15.73 38.87 17.22
N GLU A 335 16.50 39.02 18.30
CA GLU A 335 15.97 39.36 19.61
C GLU A 335 15.30 40.71 19.49
N VAL A 336 13.96 40.71 19.56
CA VAL A 336 13.21 41.94 19.78
C VAL A 336 13.41 42.27 21.25
N GLU A 337 14.09 43.37 21.55
CA GLU A 337 14.05 43.99 22.88
C GLU A 337 12.60 44.44 23.11
N VAL A 338 11.84 43.59 23.79
CA VAL A 338 10.53 43.96 24.32
C VAL A 338 10.82 44.76 25.58
N GLY A 339 10.34 46.02 25.65
CA GLY A 339 10.48 46.83 26.86
C GLY A 339 9.83 46.12 28.06
N GLU A 340 10.37 46.33 29.26
CA GLU A 340 9.96 45.68 30.52
C GLU A 340 8.47 45.84 30.90
N ASP A 341 7.68 46.56 30.10
CA ASP A 341 6.26 46.86 30.35
C ASP A 341 5.27 45.95 29.61
N ASP A 342 5.73 45.01 28.76
CA ASP A 342 4.87 44.14 27.95
C ASP A 342 4.76 42.69 28.47
N ASP A 343 4.77 42.51 29.80
CA ASP A 343 4.27 41.27 30.40
C ASP A 343 2.73 41.26 30.39
N PHE A 344 2.18 40.75 29.29
CA PHE A 344 0.80 40.25 29.22
C PHE A 344 0.65 39.07 30.21
N ASP A 345 0.49 39.35 31.50
CA ASP A 345 -0.22 38.54 32.52
C ASP A 345 0.04 39.00 33.98
N THR A 346 0.89 40.01 34.22
CA THR A 346 1.25 40.44 35.59
C THR A 346 0.10 41.15 36.33
N ALA A 347 -0.87 41.73 35.61
CA ALA A 347 -1.98 42.48 36.21
C ALA A 347 -3.10 41.61 36.85
N LEU A 348 -3.00 40.28 36.82
CA LEU A 348 -4.05 39.36 37.31
C LEU A 348 -3.65 38.50 38.51
N LEU A 349 -2.46 38.70 39.10
CA LEU A 349 -2.03 37.96 40.27
C LEU A 349 -2.28 38.75 41.57
N PRO A 350 -2.91 38.16 42.61
CA PRO A 350 -3.00 38.77 43.94
C PRO A 350 -1.60 39.04 44.52
N GLU A 351 -1.42 40.20 45.16
CA GLU A 351 -0.12 40.72 45.64
C GLU A 351 0.60 39.87 46.71
N ASP A 352 -0.03 38.82 47.25
CA ASP A 352 0.48 38.08 48.42
C ASP A 352 1.05 36.66 48.13
N SER A 353 1.40 36.31 46.88
CA SER A 353 1.85 34.93 46.57
C SER A 353 3.36 34.70 46.48
N TRP A 354 4.20 35.63 46.94
CA TRP A 354 5.66 35.44 46.93
C TRP A 354 6.28 35.67 48.32
N GLU A 355 6.11 34.70 49.21
CA GLU A 355 7.18 34.40 50.16
C GLU A 355 8.13 33.38 49.50
N PRO A 356 9.42 33.70 49.33
CA PRO A 356 10.39 32.75 48.81
C PRO A 356 10.68 31.72 49.89
N ASP A 357 10.14 30.50 49.73
CA ASP A 357 10.58 29.37 50.55
C ASP A 357 11.99 28.96 50.11
N SER A 358 12.97 29.61 50.72
CA SER A 358 14.39 29.34 50.59
C SER A 358 14.70 27.92 51.06
N GLY A 359 14.98 26.99 50.13
CA GLY A 359 15.47 25.66 50.51
C GLY A 359 15.48 24.54 49.47
N ARG A 360 15.45 24.82 48.16
CA ARG A 360 15.67 23.76 47.15
C ARG A 360 16.92 24.05 46.34
N ASP A 361 17.93 23.20 46.53
CA ASP A 361 19.13 23.17 45.70
C ASP A 361 18.72 22.98 44.22
N GLU A 362 18.86 24.05 43.43
CA GLU A 362 18.60 24.02 42.00
C GLU A 362 19.81 23.40 41.28
N TYR A 363 19.68 22.14 40.88
CA TYR A 363 20.72 21.44 40.12
C TYR A 363 20.52 21.65 38.60
N GLU A 364 21.57 22.05 37.90
CA GLU A 364 21.55 22.17 36.43
C GLU A 364 21.71 20.81 35.75
N VAL A 365 20.80 20.49 34.81
CA VAL A 365 20.86 19.27 34.00
C VAL A 365 21.84 19.43 32.83
N GLU A 366 22.86 18.56 32.75
CA GLU A 366 23.83 18.55 31.63
C GLU A 366 23.24 17.82 30.42
N LYS A 367 22.70 16.61 30.62
CA LYS A 367 22.18 15.78 29.53
C LYS A 367 21.22 14.69 30.01
N ILE A 368 20.24 14.35 29.17
CA ILE A 368 19.38 13.18 29.36
C ILE A 368 19.98 11.98 28.62
N LEU A 369 20.18 10.88 29.33
CA LEU A 369 20.86 9.68 28.83
C LEU A 369 19.88 8.61 28.34
N ASP A 370 18.78 8.37 29.07
CA ASP A 370 17.87 7.26 28.79
C ASP A 370 16.42 7.52 29.25
N LEU A 371 15.47 6.71 28.78
CA LEU A 371 14.03 6.76 29.11
C LEU A 371 13.52 5.37 29.50
N ARG A 372 12.83 5.29 30.64
CA ARG A 372 12.13 4.07 31.06
C ARG A 372 10.67 4.35 31.46
N TRP A 373 9.89 3.28 31.42
CA TRP A 373 8.51 3.28 31.91
C TRP A 373 8.43 2.49 33.21
N SER A 374 8.14 3.18 34.30
CA SER A 374 7.98 2.57 35.62
C SER A 374 6.50 2.43 35.99
N LYS A 375 6.19 1.42 36.79
CA LYS A 375 4.89 1.28 37.47
C LYS A 375 5.19 1.15 38.95
N ARG A 376 4.71 2.11 39.77
CA ARG A 376 4.85 2.04 41.23
C ARG A 376 3.95 0.95 41.84
N THR A 377 2.80 0.67 41.23
CA THR A 377 1.87 -0.41 41.64
C THR A 377 1.14 -1.03 40.44
N ARG A 378 0.49 -2.21 40.62
CA ARG A 378 -0.25 -2.94 39.57
C ARG A 378 -1.35 -2.12 38.90
N THR A 379 -1.97 -1.19 39.65
CA THR A 379 -3.07 -0.31 39.21
C THR A 379 -2.63 1.10 38.81
N SER A 380 -1.38 1.49 39.10
CA SER A 380 -0.87 2.82 38.76
C SER A 380 -0.73 3.04 37.24
N LYS A 381 -0.99 4.28 36.80
CA LYS A 381 -0.60 4.74 35.46
C LYS A 381 0.92 4.63 35.32
N ARG A 382 1.38 4.15 34.16
CA ARG A 382 2.80 4.12 33.82
C ARG A 382 3.36 5.54 33.85
N SER A 383 4.36 5.79 34.70
CA SER A 383 5.10 7.05 34.74
C SER A 383 6.34 6.95 33.86
N LYS A 384 6.65 8.02 33.14
CA LYS A 384 7.92 8.16 32.40
C LYS A 384 8.99 8.67 33.36
N GLU A 385 10.11 7.98 33.40
CA GLU A 385 11.31 8.39 34.13
C GLU A 385 12.45 8.56 33.14
N TYR A 386 13.25 9.61 33.33
CA TYR A 386 14.40 9.96 32.50
C TYR A 386 15.66 9.83 33.33
N LEU A 387 16.72 9.26 32.74
CA LEU A 387 18.04 9.18 33.35
C LEU A 387 18.79 10.47 33.06
N ILE A 388 19.12 11.22 34.11
CA ILE A 388 19.67 12.57 34.03
C ILE A 388 21.13 12.53 34.45
N LYS A 389 21.99 13.12 33.62
CA LYS A 389 23.34 13.50 34.01
C LYS A 389 23.31 14.96 34.46
N TRP A 390 23.66 15.19 35.71
CA TRP A 390 23.75 16.51 36.31
C TRP A 390 25.08 17.18 35.97
N LYS A 391 25.09 18.51 35.90
CA LYS A 391 26.32 19.27 35.74
C LYS A 391 27.12 19.22 37.05
N ASN A 392 28.39 18.83 36.98
CA ASN A 392 29.32 18.68 38.12
C ASN A 392 29.04 17.50 39.07
N TYR A 393 28.18 16.54 38.70
CA TYR A 393 28.01 15.29 39.43
C TYR A 393 28.15 14.10 38.47
N ASP A 394 28.89 13.07 38.91
CA ASP A 394 29.21 11.92 38.06
C ASP A 394 28.08 10.86 38.03
N ASP A 395 27.23 10.82 39.06
CA ASP A 395 26.21 9.79 39.20
C ASP A 395 24.87 10.21 38.55
N PRO A 396 24.40 9.48 37.52
CA PRO A 396 23.14 9.80 36.86
C PRO A 396 21.93 9.26 37.64
N GLU A 397 20.86 10.04 37.69
CA GLU A 397 19.66 9.72 38.47
C GLU A 397 18.39 9.58 37.61
N TRP A 398 17.48 8.69 37.99
CA TRP A 398 16.19 8.50 37.34
C TRP A 398 15.11 9.40 37.97
N LEU A 399 14.67 10.44 37.26
CA LEU A 399 13.60 11.32 37.74
C LEU A 399 12.34 11.30 36.85
N PRO A 400 11.15 11.43 37.44
CA PRO A 400 9.89 11.61 36.71
C PRO A 400 9.81 12.99 36.05
N VAL A 401 9.02 13.10 34.98
CA VAL A 401 8.78 14.37 34.25
C VAL A 401 8.36 15.52 35.16
N SER A 402 7.61 15.25 36.22
CA SER A 402 7.13 16.28 37.16
C SER A 402 8.24 16.96 37.97
N GLN A 403 9.45 16.39 37.99
CA GLN A 403 10.61 16.92 38.71
C GLN A 403 11.66 17.52 37.76
N LEU A 404 11.34 17.63 36.46
CA LEU A 404 12.25 18.14 35.43
C LEU A 404 11.81 19.51 34.93
N SER A 405 12.63 20.54 35.16
CA SER A 405 12.45 21.90 34.63
C SER A 405 13.22 22.16 33.33
N CYS A 406 13.77 21.13 32.67
CA CYS A 406 14.63 21.26 31.48
C CYS A 406 13.90 21.01 30.14
N GLY A 407 12.88 21.81 29.83
CA GLY A 407 12.00 21.63 28.67
C GLY A 407 12.72 21.48 27.31
N ALA A 408 13.78 22.25 27.06
CA ALA A 408 14.55 22.20 25.81
C ALA A 408 15.30 20.86 25.64
N LEU A 409 16.02 20.41 26.68
CA LEU A 409 16.76 19.13 26.66
C LEU A 409 15.82 17.93 26.57
N LEU A 410 14.67 17.99 27.25
CA LEU A 410 13.61 16.99 27.12
C LEU A 410 13.07 16.90 25.69
N TYR A 411 12.87 18.03 25.04
CA TYR A 411 12.39 18.08 23.66
C TYR A 411 13.41 17.44 22.70
N GLU A 412 14.68 17.83 22.78
CA GLU A 412 15.75 17.29 21.93
C GLU A 412 15.99 15.79 22.14
N PHE A 413 16.00 15.32 23.38
CA PHE A 413 16.16 13.91 23.71
C PHE A 413 15.00 13.07 23.17
N ASN A 414 13.75 13.50 23.38
CA ASN A 414 12.57 12.79 22.88
C ASN A 414 12.53 12.77 21.35
N GLN A 415 12.93 13.85 20.67
CA GLN A 415 13.02 13.91 19.22
C GLN A 415 14.07 12.91 18.69
N SER A 416 15.23 12.85 19.34
CA SER A 416 16.33 11.93 19.01
C SER A 416 15.99 10.46 19.28
N ALA A 417 15.34 10.17 20.43
CA ALA A 417 14.91 8.82 20.79
C ALA A 417 13.84 8.28 19.84
N LYS A 418 12.86 9.12 19.46
CA LYS A 418 11.87 8.80 18.42
C LYS A 418 12.52 8.52 17.07
N ALA A 419 13.49 9.35 16.66
CA ALA A 419 14.23 9.17 15.41
C ALA A 419 15.03 7.85 15.39
N LYS A 420 15.70 7.50 16.50
CA LYS A 420 16.42 6.23 16.65
C LYS A 420 15.47 5.01 16.61
N ALA A 421 14.33 5.07 17.29
CA ALA A 421 13.33 4.00 17.26
C ALA A 421 12.78 3.77 15.84
N ARG A 422 12.53 4.86 15.08
CA ARG A 422 12.15 4.79 13.65
C ARG A 422 13.23 4.10 12.82
N PHE A 423 14.48 4.46 13.02
CA PHE A 423 15.60 3.87 12.29
C PHE A 423 15.77 2.37 12.58
N GLN A 424 15.69 1.97 13.85
CA GLN A 424 15.79 0.56 14.26
C GLN A 424 14.62 -0.30 13.72
N SER A 425 13.41 0.26 13.63
CA SER A 425 12.24 -0.43 13.07
C SER A 425 12.36 -0.83 11.58
N MET A 426 13.41 -0.36 10.90
CA MET A 426 13.70 -0.67 9.49
C MET A 426 14.83 -1.70 9.34
N GLN A 427 15.88 -1.65 10.16
CA GLN A 427 17.11 -2.44 9.95
C GLN A 427 16.99 -3.94 10.24
N ALA A 428 15.93 -4.39 10.92
CA ALA A 428 15.70 -5.82 11.16
C ALA A 428 15.11 -6.57 9.94
N GLY A 429 14.96 -5.91 8.79
CA GLY A 429 14.41 -6.49 7.56
C GLY A 429 15.39 -6.64 6.39
N ASP A 430 16.68 -6.36 6.59
CA ASP A 430 17.71 -6.43 5.54
C ASP A 430 18.62 -7.67 5.70
N ASP A 431 18.04 -8.85 5.46
CA ASP A 431 18.77 -9.92 4.77
C ASP A 431 18.57 -9.72 3.26
N HIS A 432 19.24 -8.72 2.69
CA HIS A 432 19.55 -8.75 1.26
C HIS A 432 20.85 -9.53 1.09
N PRO A 433 20.94 -10.45 0.10
CA PRO A 433 22.15 -11.21 -0.15
C PRO A 433 23.30 -10.25 -0.39
N ARG A 434 24.43 -10.51 0.28
CA ARG A 434 25.72 -9.94 -0.13
C ARG A 434 25.92 -10.30 -1.60
N VAL A 435 26.29 -9.30 -2.40
CA VAL A 435 26.78 -9.48 -3.78
C VAL A 435 27.80 -10.60 -3.81
#